data_AF-A0A077Z5R7-F1
#
_entry.id   AF-A0A077Z5R7-F1
#
_cell.length_a   1.000
_cell.length_b   1.000
_cell.length_c   1.000
_cell.angle_alpha   90.00
_cell.angle_beta   90.00
_cell.angle_gamma   90.00
#
_symmetry.space_group_name_H-M   'P 1'
#
loop_
_entity.id
_entity.type
_entity.pdbx_description
1 polymer ?
#
loop_
_entity_poly.entity_id
_entity_poly.type
_entity_poly.pdbx_seq_one_letter_code
_entity_poly.pdbx_strand_id
1 'polypeptide(L)'
;MQRCIPEAKMISRKSVPLKKLITCAKNESFTDLLIVHEDNRQPNGIVLCHLPDGPTAYFKLQSLKFPSDIKGCKRDRVFGNPELVLNNFSTRLGHTIARMFACLFPQNPHFRGRRVVTFHCQRDYIFFRHHWYEFKKNGTKAALQELGPRFTLRLKAVQKGTFDPKFGQFEWVLKRHEMETSRRRFFL
;
A
#
# COMPACT_ATOMS: atom_id res chain seq x y z
N MET A 1 7.64 6.99 2.55
CA MET A 1 7.15 6.20 1.40
C MET A 1 7.84 6.53 0.09
N GLN A 2 8.33 7.76 -0.13
CA GLN A 2 8.98 8.18 -1.37
C GLN A 2 10.09 7.24 -1.90
N ARG A 3 10.74 6.50 -0.99
CA ARG A 3 11.75 5.50 -1.35
C ARG A 3 11.19 4.25 -2.03
N CYS A 4 9.97 3.83 -1.70
CA CYS A 4 9.36 2.62 -2.25
C CYS A 4 8.41 2.92 -3.42
N ILE A 5 7.65 4.01 -3.37
CA ILE A 5 6.72 4.43 -4.42
C ILE A 5 7.39 5.52 -5.26
N PRO A 6 7.73 5.28 -6.54
CA PRO A 6 8.26 6.30 -7.44
C PRO A 6 7.30 7.49 -7.57
N GLU A 7 7.84 8.69 -7.83
CA GLU A 7 7.06 9.93 -8.07
C GLU A 7 6.17 10.40 -6.92
N ALA A 8 6.18 9.71 -5.77
CA ALA A 8 5.41 10.09 -4.61
C ALA A 8 5.94 11.38 -3.96
N LYS A 9 5.06 12.39 -3.81
CA LYS A 9 5.33 13.62 -3.06
C LYS A 9 4.76 13.50 -1.65
N MET A 10 5.61 13.59 -0.63
CA MET A 10 5.15 13.57 0.76
C MET A 10 4.90 15.01 1.25
N ILE A 11 3.71 15.24 1.81
CA ILE A 11 3.31 16.53 2.39
C ILE A 11 2.80 16.31 3.82
N SER A 12 3.08 17.25 4.72
CA SER A 12 2.47 17.25 6.05
C SER A 12 1.03 17.76 5.95
N ARG A 13 0.07 16.96 6.40
CA ARG A 13 -1.36 17.30 6.35
C ARG A 13 -1.73 18.48 7.26
N LYS A 14 -1.05 18.65 8.39
CA LYS A 14 -1.45 19.59 9.46
C LYS A 14 -2.96 19.43 9.75
N SER A 15 -3.71 20.52 9.83
CA SER A 15 -5.16 20.54 10.07
C SER A 15 -5.98 20.70 8.78
N VAL A 16 -5.42 20.38 7.60
CA VAL A 16 -6.13 20.55 6.33
C VAL A 16 -7.23 19.48 6.17
N PRO A 17 -8.48 19.88 5.85
CA PRO A 17 -9.57 18.94 5.56
C PRO A 17 -9.27 18.08 4.33
N LEU A 18 -9.69 16.81 4.37
CA LEU A 18 -9.43 15.85 3.30
C LEU A 18 -10.02 16.29 1.94
N LYS A 19 -11.23 16.88 1.93
CA LYS A 19 -11.83 17.40 0.68
C LYS A 19 -10.92 18.42 -0.02
N LYS A 20 -10.27 19.31 0.74
CA LYS A 20 -9.33 20.29 0.18
C LYS A 20 -8.07 19.62 -0.38
N LEU A 21 -7.55 18.60 0.30
CA LEU A 21 -6.41 17.82 -0.20
C LEU A 21 -6.74 17.08 -1.50
N ILE A 22 -7.94 16.51 -1.61
CA ILE A 22 -8.42 15.86 -2.83
C ILE A 22 -8.47 16.88 -3.98
N THR A 23 -9.03 18.07 -3.77
CA THR A 23 -9.05 19.13 -4.78
C THR A 23 -7.64 19.56 -5.19
N CYS A 24 -6.73 19.77 -4.23
CA CYS A 24 -5.33 20.12 -4.54
C CYS A 24 -4.62 19.02 -5.33
N ALA A 25 -4.77 17.75 -4.93
CA ALA A 25 -4.16 16.62 -5.60
C ALA A 25 -4.68 16.45 -7.04
N LYS A 26 -5.99 16.65 -7.27
CA LYS A 26 -6.60 16.69 -8.60
C LYS A 26 -5.99 17.80 -9.47
N ASN A 27 -5.84 19.01 -8.91
CA ASN A 27 -5.25 20.14 -9.63
C ASN A 27 -3.77 19.91 -9.99
N GLU A 28 -3.02 19.19 -9.14
CA GLU A 28 -1.64 18.76 -9.42
C GLU A 28 -1.57 17.48 -10.28
N SER A 29 -2.71 16.99 -10.80
CA SER A 29 -2.81 15.78 -11.65
C SER A 29 -2.27 14.49 -11.01
N PHE A 30 -2.33 14.38 -9.68
CA PHE A 30 -2.07 13.11 -9.02
C PHE A 30 -3.20 12.11 -9.28
N THR A 31 -2.82 10.84 -9.51
CA THR A 31 -3.75 9.73 -9.72
C THR A 31 -4.24 9.12 -8.41
N ASP A 32 -3.48 9.26 -7.33
CA ASP A 32 -3.77 8.62 -6.05
C ASP A 32 -3.35 9.52 -4.89
N LEU A 33 -4.18 9.55 -3.85
CA LEU A 33 -3.90 10.20 -2.58
C LEU A 33 -3.75 9.16 -1.49
N LEU A 34 -2.59 9.15 -0.83
CA LEU A 34 -2.33 8.30 0.33
C LEU A 34 -2.19 9.16 1.58
N ILE A 35 -2.99 8.84 2.59
CA ILE A 35 -2.99 9.53 3.89
C ILE A 35 -2.55 8.55 4.95
N VAL A 36 -1.47 8.89 5.64
CA VAL A 36 -1.04 8.15 6.82
C VAL A 36 -1.70 8.77 8.04
N HIS A 37 -2.45 7.97 8.78
CA HIS A 37 -2.97 8.32 10.09
C HIS A 37 -1.96 7.94 11.17
N GLU A 38 -1.83 8.81 12.16
CA GLU A 38 -0.93 8.64 13.30
C GLU A 38 -1.74 8.75 14.60
N ASP A 39 -1.33 7.97 15.60
CA ASP A 39 -1.79 8.05 16.98
C ASP A 39 -0.57 7.98 17.89
N ASN A 40 -0.45 8.89 18.85
CA ASN A 40 0.73 9.05 19.70
C ASN A 40 2.06 9.06 18.90
N ARG A 41 2.07 9.79 17.77
CA ARG A 41 3.21 9.90 16.82
C ARG A 41 3.60 8.59 16.12
N GLN A 42 2.76 7.55 16.22
CA GLN A 42 2.98 6.26 15.58
C GLN A 42 1.95 6.04 14.47
N PRO A 43 2.38 5.77 13.22
CA PRO A 43 1.47 5.44 12.14
C PRO A 43 0.62 4.21 12.46
N ASN A 44 -0.70 4.33 12.36
CA ASN A 44 -1.66 3.28 12.74
C ASN A 44 -2.70 2.94 11.66
N GLY A 45 -2.80 3.76 10.62
CA GLY A 45 -3.78 3.59 9.56
C GLY A 45 -3.35 4.26 8.26
N ILE A 46 -3.89 3.78 7.15
CA ILE A 46 -3.67 4.34 5.82
C ILE A 46 -5.01 4.46 5.12
N VAL A 47 -5.28 5.64 4.56
CA VAL A 47 -6.36 5.83 3.58
C VAL A 47 -5.72 5.93 2.21
N LEU A 48 -6.17 5.10 1.27
CA LEU A 48 -5.79 5.14 -0.14
C LEU A 48 -7.01 5.54 -0.95
N CYS A 49 -6.95 6.68 -1.61
CA CYS A 49 -8.02 7.21 -2.46
C CYS A 49 -7.50 7.32 -3.89
N HIS A 50 -8.10 6.57 -4.81
CA HIS A 50 -7.85 6.78 -6.23
C HIS A 50 -8.56 8.07 -6.70
N LEU A 51 -7.95 8.79 -7.62
CA LEU A 51 -8.44 10.06 -8.14
C LEU A 51 -8.73 9.94 -9.64
N PRO A 52 -9.70 10.72 -10.17
CA PRO A 52 -10.46 11.74 -9.48
C PRO A 52 -11.67 11.22 -8.68
N ASP A 53 -12.13 9.99 -8.92
CA ASP A 53 -13.48 9.56 -8.50
C ASP A 53 -13.48 8.39 -7.51
N GLY A 54 -12.35 8.04 -6.92
CA GLY A 54 -12.24 6.87 -6.05
C GLY A 54 -12.01 5.56 -6.80
N PRO A 55 -12.17 4.40 -6.12
CA PRO A 55 -12.67 4.23 -4.76
C PRO A 55 -11.69 4.70 -3.68
N THR A 56 -12.17 4.70 -2.43
CA THR A 56 -11.37 4.99 -1.24
C THR A 56 -11.32 3.78 -0.32
N ALA A 57 -10.13 3.29 -0.01
CA ALA A 57 -9.91 2.18 0.91
C ALA A 57 -9.24 2.65 2.20
N TYR A 58 -9.72 2.17 3.33
CA TYR A 58 -9.12 2.39 4.65
C TYR A 58 -8.52 1.09 5.16
N PHE A 59 -7.24 1.17 5.57
CA PHE A 59 -6.47 0.08 6.12
C PHE A 59 -6.00 0.41 7.53
N LYS A 60 -6.08 -0.57 8.43
CA LYS A 60 -5.31 -0.55 9.68
C LYS A 60 -3.87 -0.94 9.36
N LEU A 61 -2.91 -0.15 9.86
CA LEU A 61 -1.48 -0.41 9.73
C LEU A 61 -0.97 -1.13 10.99
N GLN A 62 -0.19 -2.18 10.80
CA GLN A 62 0.39 -2.97 11.88
C GLN A 62 1.83 -3.39 11.54
N SER A 63 2.59 -3.74 12.58
CA SER A 63 3.94 -4.31 12.45
C SER A 63 4.88 -3.47 11.57
N LEU A 64 4.77 -2.14 11.66
CA LEU A 64 5.62 -1.22 10.93
C LEU A 64 7.06 -1.30 11.44
N LYS A 65 8.01 -1.48 10.53
CA LYS A 65 9.43 -1.28 10.76
C LYS A 65 9.98 -0.33 9.72
N PHE A 66 10.67 0.70 10.18
CA PHE A 66 11.32 1.65 9.29
C PHE A 66 12.63 1.06 8.76
N PRO A 67 13.17 1.58 7.65
CA PRO A 67 14.47 1.17 7.14
C PRO A 67 15.64 1.32 8.14
N SER A 68 15.50 2.13 9.19
CA SER A 68 16.44 2.22 10.32
C SER A 68 16.46 0.99 11.21
N ASP A 69 15.32 0.32 11.33
CA ASP A 69 15.11 -0.75 12.31
C ASP A 69 15.29 -2.14 11.67
N ILE A 70 15.65 -2.18 10.38
CA ILE A 70 15.87 -3.39 9.60
C ILE A 70 17.37 -3.66 9.50
N LYS A 71 17.82 -4.74 10.13
CA LYS A 71 19.22 -5.18 10.11
C LYS A 71 19.70 -5.43 8.67
N GLY A 72 20.85 -4.85 8.32
CA GLY A 72 21.46 -5.01 7.00
C GLY A 72 20.76 -4.21 5.89
N CYS A 73 19.85 -3.29 6.20
CA CYS A 73 19.18 -2.49 5.18
C CYS A 73 20.18 -1.64 4.38
N LYS A 74 20.30 -1.89 3.07
CA LYS A 74 21.16 -1.13 2.16
C LYS A 74 20.37 0.00 1.50
N ARG A 75 20.62 1.24 1.94
CA ARG A 75 19.78 2.39 1.56
C ARG A 75 20.02 2.88 0.13
N ASP A 76 21.26 2.73 -0.29
CA ASP A 76 21.91 3.11 -1.54
C ASP A 76 21.39 2.36 -2.77
N ARG A 77 20.77 1.19 -2.62
CA ARG A 77 20.33 0.34 -3.76
C ARG A 77 18.98 0.71 -4.38
N VAL A 78 18.51 1.93 -4.17
CA VAL A 78 17.19 2.39 -4.65
C VAL A 78 17.36 3.16 -5.95
N PHE A 79 17.35 2.42 -7.05
CA PHE A 79 17.48 2.96 -8.41
C PHE A 79 16.42 2.38 -9.35
N GLY A 80 15.81 3.25 -10.17
CA GLY A 80 14.77 2.88 -11.13
C GLY A 80 13.43 2.43 -10.50
N ASN A 81 12.44 2.19 -11.36
CA ASN A 81 11.12 1.73 -10.98
C ASN A 81 11.16 0.27 -10.51
N PRO A 82 10.50 -0.07 -9.39
CA PRO A 82 10.46 -1.45 -8.91
C PRO A 82 9.53 -2.32 -9.74
N GLU A 83 9.83 -3.61 -9.79
CA GLU A 83 8.86 -4.64 -10.16
C GLU A 83 7.79 -4.73 -9.06
N LEU A 84 6.52 -4.85 -9.47
CA LEU A 84 5.41 -5.00 -8.54
C LEU A 84 4.90 -6.44 -8.55
N VAL A 85 4.85 -7.06 -7.37
CA VAL A 85 4.34 -8.41 -7.16
C VAL A 85 3.09 -8.34 -6.28
N LEU A 86 1.95 -8.73 -6.84
CA LEU A 86 0.65 -8.78 -6.16
C LEU A 86 0.21 -10.24 -6.04
N ASN A 87 0.39 -10.83 -4.86
CA ASN A 87 0.15 -12.26 -4.64
C ASN A 87 -1.12 -12.50 -3.83
N ASN A 88 -1.85 -13.57 -4.17
CA ASN A 88 -2.96 -14.13 -3.40
C ASN A 88 -4.17 -13.21 -3.17
N PHE A 89 -4.39 -12.22 -4.05
CA PHE A 89 -5.65 -11.46 -4.10
C PHE A 89 -6.63 -12.19 -5.02
N SER A 90 -7.30 -13.22 -4.51
CA SER A 90 -8.10 -14.16 -5.32
C SER A 90 -9.60 -13.86 -5.34
N THR A 91 -10.08 -13.03 -4.42
CA THR A 91 -11.50 -12.66 -4.36
C THR A 91 -11.80 -11.44 -5.23
N ARG A 92 -13.08 -11.19 -5.51
CA ARG A 92 -13.50 -9.96 -6.24
C ARG A 92 -13.04 -8.68 -5.55
N LEU A 93 -13.17 -8.60 -4.22
CA LEU A 93 -12.69 -7.47 -3.43
C LEU A 93 -11.15 -7.42 -3.45
N GLY A 94 -10.50 -8.57 -3.34
CA GLY A 94 -9.04 -8.72 -3.49
C GLY A 94 -8.53 -8.12 -4.79
N HIS A 95 -9.14 -8.46 -5.93
CA HIS A 95 -8.75 -7.92 -7.23
C HIS A 95 -8.90 -6.40 -7.29
N THR A 96 -9.97 -5.83 -6.72
CA THR A 96 -10.13 -4.37 -6.62
C THR A 96 -8.99 -3.74 -5.81
N ILE A 97 -8.68 -4.30 -4.64
CA ILE A 97 -7.59 -3.78 -3.78
C ILE A 97 -6.22 -3.95 -4.44
N ALA A 98 -5.96 -5.09 -5.08
CA ALA A 98 -4.73 -5.34 -5.83
C ALA A 98 -4.55 -4.31 -6.95
N ARG A 99 -5.63 -3.99 -7.68
CA ARG A 99 -5.62 -2.96 -8.72
C ARG A 99 -5.36 -1.57 -8.14
N MET A 100 -5.95 -1.22 -7.00
CA MET A 100 -5.65 0.04 -6.30
C MET A 100 -4.16 0.13 -5.93
N PHE A 101 -3.54 -0.96 -5.45
CA PHE A 101 -2.10 -0.97 -5.20
C PHE A 101 -1.28 -0.90 -6.49
N ALA A 102 -1.73 -1.53 -7.59
CA ALA A 102 -1.07 -1.45 -8.88
C ALA A 102 -0.98 -0.02 -9.41
N CYS A 103 -2.05 0.76 -9.25
CA CYS A 103 -2.11 2.16 -9.67
C CYS A 103 -1.07 3.06 -8.98
N LEU A 104 -0.58 2.69 -7.80
CA LEU A 104 0.47 3.44 -7.10
C LEU A 104 1.85 3.35 -7.77
N PHE A 105 2.08 2.38 -8.65
CA PHE A 105 3.40 2.15 -9.23
C PHE A 105 3.39 2.35 -10.75
N PRO A 106 4.46 2.93 -11.31
CA PRO A 106 4.66 2.96 -12.75
C PRO A 106 4.67 1.55 -13.35
N GLN A 107 4.01 1.35 -14.49
CA GLN A 107 3.89 0.05 -15.17
C GLN A 107 5.10 -0.29 -16.05
N ASN A 108 6.22 0.42 -15.88
CA ASN A 108 7.48 0.26 -16.60
C ASN A 108 8.63 -0.08 -15.62
N PRO A 109 8.68 -1.32 -15.10
CA PRO A 109 9.70 -1.71 -14.13
C PRO A 109 11.11 -1.65 -14.72
N HIS A 110 12.06 -1.16 -13.93
CA HIS A 110 13.47 -1.12 -14.30
C HIS A 110 14.20 -2.38 -13.77
N PHE A 111 14.09 -3.49 -14.51
CA PHE A 111 14.63 -4.80 -14.12
C PHE A 111 16.12 -4.78 -13.75
N ARG A 112 16.93 -3.94 -14.40
CA ARG A 112 18.37 -3.81 -14.07
C ARG A 112 18.62 -3.21 -12.68
N GLY A 113 17.66 -2.45 -12.14
CA GLY A 113 17.70 -1.93 -10.77
C GLY A 113 17.47 -3.01 -9.71
N ARG A 114 16.93 -4.18 -10.11
CA ARG A 114 16.69 -5.34 -9.25
C ARG A 114 15.83 -5.05 -8.02
N ARG A 115 14.88 -4.13 -8.14
CA ARG A 115 13.99 -3.77 -7.05
C ARG A 115 12.65 -4.45 -7.23
N VAL A 116 12.13 -4.99 -6.14
CA VAL A 116 10.80 -5.58 -6.12
C VAL A 116 10.03 -5.09 -4.90
N VAL A 117 8.80 -4.65 -5.15
CA VAL A 117 7.80 -4.35 -4.14
C VAL A 117 6.75 -5.45 -4.19
N THR A 118 6.48 -6.05 -3.04
CA THR A 118 5.55 -7.16 -2.92
C THR A 118 4.42 -6.79 -1.98
N PHE A 119 3.19 -6.96 -2.46
CA PHE A 119 1.99 -7.06 -1.63
C PHE A 119 1.54 -8.52 -1.67
N HIS A 120 1.68 -9.21 -0.55
CA HIS A 120 1.26 -10.59 -0.42
C HIS A 120 0.03 -10.68 0.48
N CYS A 121 -1.11 -11.13 -0.05
CA CYS A 121 -2.31 -11.36 0.74
C CYS A 121 -2.28 -12.75 1.38
N GLN A 122 -2.44 -12.82 2.70
CA GLN A 122 -2.57 -14.08 3.41
C GLN A 122 -3.50 -13.92 4.60
N ARG A 123 -4.61 -14.68 4.59
CA ARG A 123 -5.64 -14.63 5.64
C ARG A 123 -6.16 -13.21 5.90
N ASP A 124 -6.47 -12.46 4.84
CA ASP A 124 -6.88 -11.05 4.85
C ASP A 124 -5.88 -10.03 5.41
N TYR A 125 -4.63 -10.46 5.65
CA TYR A 125 -3.52 -9.57 5.93
C TYR A 125 -2.71 -9.35 4.67
N ILE A 126 -2.43 -8.09 4.36
CA ILE A 126 -1.61 -7.71 3.22
C ILE A 126 -0.22 -7.38 3.75
N PHE A 127 0.75 -8.25 3.46
CA PHE A 127 2.14 -8.06 3.85
C PHE A 127 2.86 -7.25 2.78
N PHE A 128 3.26 -6.04 3.14
CA PHE A 128 4.07 -5.19 2.28
C PHE A 128 5.56 -5.48 2.53
N ARG A 129 6.30 -5.75 1.47
CA ARG A 129 7.75 -5.91 1.51
C ARG A 129 8.40 -5.19 0.34
N HIS A 130 9.59 -4.65 0.57
CA HIS A 130 10.40 -4.00 -0.44
C HIS A 130 11.82 -4.56 -0.37
N HIS A 131 12.24 -5.22 -1.44
CA HIS A 131 13.53 -5.90 -1.53
C HIS A 131 14.31 -5.44 -2.75
N TRP A 132 15.63 -5.53 -2.63
CA TRP A 132 16.56 -5.59 -3.73
C TRP A 132 16.98 -7.04 -3.88
N TYR A 133 17.07 -7.56 -5.11
CA TYR A 133 17.42 -8.95 -5.34
C TYR A 133 18.69 -9.12 -6.18
N GLU A 134 19.36 -10.25 -6.01
CA GLU A 134 20.51 -10.63 -6.81
C GLU A 134 20.38 -12.09 -7.20
N PHE A 135 20.57 -12.40 -8.48
CA PHE A 135 20.61 -13.79 -8.91
C PHE A 135 21.94 -14.40 -8.46
N LYS A 136 21.86 -15.54 -7.77
CA LYS A 136 23.05 -16.30 -7.41
C LYS A 136 23.71 -16.83 -8.69
N LYS A 137 25.04 -16.98 -8.66
CA LYS A 137 25.84 -17.46 -9.81
C LYS A 137 25.35 -18.79 -10.40
N ASN A 138 24.73 -19.63 -9.58
CA ASN A 138 24.18 -20.92 -10.01
C ASN A 138 22.79 -20.83 -10.69
N GLY A 139 22.21 -19.63 -10.84
CA GLY A 139 20.95 -19.40 -11.55
C GLY A 139 19.67 -19.91 -10.86
N THR A 140 19.76 -20.66 -9.77
CA THR A 140 18.59 -21.35 -9.19
C THR A 140 17.77 -20.50 -8.23
N LYS A 141 18.36 -19.51 -7.59
CA LYS A 141 17.71 -18.70 -6.54
C LYS A 141 18.15 -17.25 -6.60
N ALA A 142 17.25 -16.36 -6.22
CA ALA A 142 17.58 -14.97 -5.92
C ALA A 142 17.89 -14.82 -4.43
N ALA A 143 18.98 -14.12 -4.10
CA ALA A 143 19.20 -13.59 -2.76
C ALA A 143 18.41 -12.29 -2.63
N LEU A 144 17.73 -12.10 -1.49
CA LEU A 144 16.93 -10.91 -1.22
C LEU A 144 17.59 -10.09 -0.12
N GLN A 145 17.73 -8.80 -0.37
CA GLN A 145 18.15 -7.80 0.60
C GLN A 145 16.98 -6.86 0.88
N GLU A 146 16.62 -6.69 2.15
CA GLU A 146 15.49 -5.83 2.50
C GLU A 146 15.87 -4.35 2.44
N LEU A 147 15.05 -3.56 1.74
CA LEU A 147 15.19 -2.11 1.61
C LEU A 147 14.26 -1.34 2.55
N GLY A 148 13.13 -1.96 2.90
CA GLY A 148 12.09 -1.37 3.73
C GLY A 148 11.32 -0.23 3.05
N PRO A 149 10.29 0.32 3.73
CA PRO A 149 9.77 -0.11 5.03
C PRO A 149 9.12 -1.50 4.96
N ARG A 150 8.86 -2.09 6.13
CA ARG A 150 8.10 -3.33 6.30
C ARG A 150 6.84 -3.02 7.07
N PHE A 151 5.69 -3.48 6.61
CA PHE A 151 4.46 -3.38 7.40
C PHE A 151 3.43 -4.43 6.96
N THR A 152 2.36 -4.51 7.73
CA THR A 152 1.18 -5.31 7.41
C THR A 152 -0.04 -4.39 7.40
N LEU A 153 -0.86 -4.51 6.37
CA LEU A 153 -2.15 -3.83 6.27
C LEU A 153 -3.28 -4.81 6.52
N ARG A 154 -4.36 -4.30 7.10
CA ARG A 154 -5.63 -5.00 7.20
C ARG A 154 -6.73 -4.09 6.69
N LEU A 155 -7.42 -4.50 5.62
CA LEU A 155 -8.53 -3.72 5.08
C LEU A 155 -9.64 -3.59 6.13
N LYS A 156 -10.16 -2.38 6.30
CA LYS A 156 -11.23 -2.06 7.24
C LYS A 156 -12.49 -1.56 6.55
N ALA A 157 -12.34 -0.79 5.48
CA ALA A 157 -13.47 -0.32 4.69
C ALA A 157 -13.06 0.01 3.26
N VAL A 158 -14.03 -0.11 2.34
CA VAL A 158 -13.97 0.40 0.97
C VAL A 158 -15.22 1.22 0.73
N GLN A 159 -15.00 2.45 0.28
CA GLN A 159 -16.03 3.44 -0.03
C GLN A 159 -16.02 3.71 -1.54
N LYS A 160 -17.21 3.78 -2.14
CA LYS A 160 -17.39 4.27 -3.51
C LYS A 160 -17.14 5.78 -3.53
N GLY A 161 -16.45 6.26 -4.54
CA GLY A 161 -16.10 7.68 -4.60
C GLY A 161 -14.80 8.00 -3.86
N THR A 162 -14.42 9.26 -3.93
CA THR A 162 -13.44 9.84 -3.01
C THR A 162 -14.01 9.93 -1.59
N PHE A 163 -13.15 10.12 -0.59
CA PHE A 163 -13.57 10.23 0.81
C PHE A 163 -14.69 11.28 1.02
N ASP A 164 -15.87 10.79 1.40
CA ASP A 164 -16.99 11.59 1.85
C ASP A 164 -17.57 11.05 3.17
N PRO A 165 -17.42 11.77 4.29
CA PRO A 165 -17.87 11.28 5.59
C PRO A 165 -19.38 11.39 5.80
N LYS A 166 -20.11 12.17 4.98
CA LYS A 166 -21.55 12.44 5.19
C LYS A 166 -22.45 11.53 4.35
N PHE A 167 -22.19 11.43 3.05
CA PHE A 167 -23.02 10.67 2.10
C PHE A 167 -22.26 9.51 1.44
N GLY A 168 -21.09 9.18 1.99
CA GLY A 168 -20.23 8.12 1.50
C GLY A 168 -20.91 6.76 1.49
N GLN A 169 -21.05 6.17 0.31
CA GLN A 169 -21.53 4.79 0.18
C GLN A 169 -20.37 3.81 0.40
N PHE A 170 -20.46 3.00 1.45
CA PHE A 170 -19.51 1.92 1.66
C PHE A 170 -19.89 0.70 0.80
N GLU A 171 -18.96 0.26 -0.05
CA GLU A 171 -19.09 -1.01 -0.76
C GLU A 171 -18.80 -2.19 0.16
N TRP A 172 -17.85 -2.02 1.09
CA TRP A 172 -17.46 -3.06 2.02
C TRP A 172 -16.96 -2.46 3.34
N VAL A 173 -17.35 -3.07 4.46
CA VAL A 173 -16.84 -2.71 5.80
C VAL A 173 -16.60 -3.99 6.57
N LEU A 174 -15.44 -4.10 7.22
CA LEU A 174 -15.11 -5.24 8.07
C LEU A 174 -15.94 -5.18 9.35
N LYS A 175 -17.04 -5.94 9.38
CA LYS A 175 -17.87 -6.10 10.57
C LYS A 175 -17.35 -7.24 11.43
N ARG A 176 -16.61 -6.90 12.49
CA ARG A 176 -15.87 -7.85 13.34
C ARG A 176 -16.69 -9.07 13.77
N HIS A 177 -17.89 -8.85 14.32
CA HIS A 177 -18.72 -9.93 14.88
C HIS A 177 -19.43 -10.78 13.81
N GLU A 178 -19.70 -10.24 12.62
CA GLU A 178 -20.37 -10.98 11.54
C GLU A 178 -19.37 -11.75 10.67
N MET A 179 -18.22 -11.13 10.40
CA MET A 179 -17.27 -11.58 9.37
C MET A 179 -16.10 -12.40 9.92
N GLU A 180 -15.71 -12.23 11.18
CA GLU A 180 -14.64 -13.03 11.80
C GLU A 180 -15.15 -14.36 12.41
N THR A 181 -16.36 -14.79 12.04
CA THR A 181 -17.04 -15.99 12.57
C THR A 181 -16.39 -17.30 12.11
N SER A 182 -15.82 -17.32 10.90
CA SER A 182 -15.20 -18.50 10.31
C SER A 182 -13.72 -18.26 10.01
N ARG A 183 -12.84 -19.10 10.55
CA ARG A 183 -11.38 -19.07 10.29
C ARG A 183 -11.00 -19.47 8.85
N ARG A 184 -11.96 -19.98 8.07
CA ARG A 184 -11.74 -20.46 6.68
C ARG A 184 -12.24 -19.48 5.62
N ARG A 185 -13.03 -18.47 6.00
CA ARG A 185 -13.56 -17.47 5.08
C ARG A 185 -12.59 -16.30 5.01
N PHE A 186 -12.23 -15.91 3.79
CA PHE A 186 -11.37 -14.77 3.51
C PHE A 186 -12.11 -13.82 2.55
N PHE A 187 -11.80 -12.53 2.65
CA PHE A 187 -12.46 -11.46 1.91
C PHE A 187 -11.56 -10.80 0.87
N LEU A 188 -10.25 -11.04 0.91
CA LEU A 188 -9.26 -10.57 -0.06
C LEU A 188 -8.70 -11.74 -0.89
#